data_AF-A0A7R9YK16-F1
#
_entry.id   AF-A0A7R9YK16-F1
#
_cell.length_a   1.000
_cell.length_b   1.000
_cell.length_c   1.000
_cell.angle_alpha   90.00
_cell.angle_beta   90.00
_cell.angle_gamma   90.00
#
_symmetry.space_group_name_H-M   'P 1'
#
loop_
_entity.id
_entity.type
_entity.pdbx_description
1 polymer ?
#
loop_
_entity_poly.entity_id
_entity_poly.type
_entity_poly.pdbx_seq_one_letter_code
_entity_poly.pdbx_strand_id
1 'polypeptide(L)'
;LETPPSYFAPSPLIAPFQAIVDAYGVARCDELNPAPFVAVTFPFFFGLMFGDVGHGLLLVAFSLSYVLRERTFKRREASMSELEQYPWHGRYVLLLMGICATYAGLLYNDAFGISFDLFGSAWAPDPAARGVAGASMRKDPLRTYPFGLDPAWHGSPNQLSFVNSYKMKLSIVFGVAQMSLGVGCALANALHRRAWIDVWCEVLPQFLLLQAVFGYLVFAIFLKWATDWVGEARRPPSLITLLINFFMRPGLTPDDGELFAGQARVQLALLALAAVCVPWMLAAKPYAMHRQARRQRGYSDDERCG
;
A
#
# COMPACT_ATOMS: atom_id res chain seq x y z
N LEU A 1 -0.56 -36.18 17.62
CA LEU A 1 -0.86 -34.96 18.40
C LEU A 1 -1.71 -34.07 17.51
N GLU A 2 -2.98 -33.89 17.86
CA GLU A 2 -3.86 -32.97 17.15
C GLU A 2 -3.41 -31.52 17.39
N THR A 3 -3.54 -30.67 16.39
CA THR A 3 -3.23 -29.24 16.54
C THR A 3 -4.31 -28.60 17.42
N PRO A 4 -3.94 -27.83 18.47
CA PRO A 4 -4.92 -27.15 19.31
C PRO A 4 -5.77 -26.16 18.49
N PRO A 5 -6.96 -25.77 18.98
CA PRO A 5 -7.75 -24.71 18.37
C PRO A 5 -7.13 -23.33 18.64
N SER A 6 -7.20 -22.43 17.66
CA SER A 6 -6.77 -21.04 17.79
C SER A 6 -7.84 -20.20 18.49
N TYR A 7 -7.46 -19.44 19.51
CA TYR A 7 -8.35 -18.50 20.21
C TYR A 7 -7.72 -17.12 20.29
N PHE A 8 -8.44 -16.12 19.79
CA PHE A 8 -8.09 -14.71 19.97
C PHE A 8 -9.13 -14.05 20.89
N ALA A 9 -8.67 -13.23 21.83
CA ALA A 9 -9.52 -12.38 22.66
C ALA A 9 -9.47 -10.94 22.15
N PRO A 10 -10.17 -10.59 21.05
CA PRO A 10 -10.10 -9.25 20.49
C PRO A 10 -10.75 -8.23 21.41
N SER A 11 -10.19 -7.03 21.44
CA SER A 11 -10.86 -5.88 22.05
C SER A 11 -12.15 -5.55 21.27
N PRO A 12 -13.13 -4.85 21.86
CA PRO A 12 -14.37 -4.47 21.17
C PRO A 12 -14.15 -3.68 19.87
N LEU A 13 -13.02 -2.97 19.77
CA LEU A 13 -12.62 -2.24 18.57
C LEU A 13 -12.13 -3.17 17.45
N ILE A 14 -11.38 -4.22 17.79
CA ILE A 14 -10.76 -5.16 16.84
C ILE A 14 -11.73 -6.30 16.48
N ALA A 15 -12.68 -6.64 17.35
CA ALA A 15 -13.65 -7.71 17.15
C ALA A 15 -14.32 -7.72 15.75
N PRO A 16 -14.83 -6.60 15.20
CA PRO A 16 -15.42 -6.63 13.86
C PRO A 16 -14.37 -6.87 12.76
N PHE A 17 -13.13 -6.40 12.93
CA PHE A 17 -12.04 -6.69 11.99
C PHE A 17 -11.60 -8.15 12.07
N GLN A 18 -11.61 -8.74 13.26
CA GLN A 18 -11.35 -10.16 13.46
C GLN A 18 -12.39 -11.01 12.71
N ALA A 19 -13.68 -10.67 12.83
CA ALA A 19 -14.74 -11.38 12.11
C ALA A 19 -14.56 -11.31 10.58
N ILE A 20 -14.10 -10.16 10.05
CA ILE A 20 -13.78 -10.01 8.62
C ILE A 20 -12.60 -10.91 8.24
N VAL A 21 -11.56 -10.98 9.06
CA VAL A 21 -10.38 -11.84 8.81
C VAL A 21 -10.76 -13.32 8.86
N ASP A 22 -11.49 -13.73 9.89
CA ASP A 22 -11.89 -15.13 10.10
C ASP A 22 -12.82 -15.66 8.99
N ALA A 23 -13.57 -14.76 8.34
CA ALA A 23 -14.39 -15.09 7.18
C ALA A 23 -13.56 -15.55 5.97
N TYR A 24 -12.29 -15.11 5.84
CA TYR A 24 -11.37 -15.61 4.82
C TYR A 24 -10.71 -16.93 5.21
N GLY A 25 -10.41 -17.09 6.50
CA GLY A 25 -9.81 -18.30 7.04
C GLY A 25 -9.29 -18.08 8.45
N VAL A 26 -9.48 -19.11 9.29
CA VAL A 26 -9.00 -19.10 10.67
C VAL A 26 -7.48 -19.33 10.67
N ALA A 27 -6.75 -18.46 11.38
CA ALA A 27 -5.30 -18.54 11.51
C ALA A 27 -4.87 -19.83 12.20
N ARG A 28 -3.66 -20.33 11.90
CA ARG A 28 -3.13 -21.51 12.59
C ARG A 28 -2.80 -21.19 14.05
N CYS A 29 -2.72 -22.23 14.88
CA CYS A 29 -2.14 -22.07 16.21
C CYS A 29 -0.72 -21.54 16.12
N ASP A 30 -0.42 -20.55 16.97
CA ASP A 30 0.88 -19.88 17.06
C ASP A 30 1.29 -19.09 15.79
N GLU A 31 0.28 -18.59 15.05
CA GLU A 31 0.47 -17.69 13.92
C GLU A 31 0.09 -16.25 14.29
N LEU A 32 0.82 -15.26 13.74
CA LEU A 32 0.55 -13.85 13.95
C LEU A 32 -0.85 -13.49 13.45
N ASN A 33 -1.65 -12.91 14.34
CA ASN A 33 -2.97 -12.42 14.00
C ASN A 33 -2.86 -11.19 13.06
N PRO A 34 -3.43 -11.23 11.84
CA PRO A 34 -3.40 -10.09 10.93
C PRO A 34 -4.43 -9.00 11.28
N ALA A 35 -5.43 -9.27 12.12
CA ALA A 35 -6.53 -8.36 12.42
C ALA A 35 -6.11 -6.96 12.91
N PRO A 36 -5.07 -6.79 13.76
CA PRO A 36 -4.59 -5.46 14.14
C PRO A 36 -4.04 -4.64 12.96
N PHE A 37 -3.36 -5.27 12.01
CA PHE A 37 -2.89 -4.60 10.79
C PHE A 37 -4.04 -4.26 9.85
N VAL A 38 -5.02 -5.16 9.72
CA VAL A 38 -6.22 -4.94 8.93
C VAL A 38 -7.05 -3.80 9.52
N ALA A 39 -7.14 -3.67 10.85
CA ALA A 39 -7.87 -2.61 11.52
C ALA A 39 -7.41 -1.19 11.13
N VAL A 40 -6.14 -1.04 10.74
CA VAL A 40 -5.59 0.24 10.27
C VAL A 40 -5.60 0.32 8.75
N THR A 41 -5.11 -0.72 8.06
CA THR A 41 -4.91 -0.68 6.61
C THR A 41 -6.23 -0.73 5.84
N PHE A 42 -7.22 -1.52 6.29
CA PHE A 42 -8.49 -1.66 5.59
C PHE A 42 -9.27 -0.33 5.52
N PRO A 43 -9.52 0.39 6.64
CA PRO A 43 -10.17 1.70 6.58
C PRO A 43 -9.36 2.75 5.81
N PHE A 44 -8.02 2.68 5.89
CA PHE A 44 -7.15 3.60 5.16
C PHE A 44 -7.27 3.43 3.64
N PHE A 45 -7.21 2.19 3.14
CA PHE A 45 -7.39 1.90 1.72
C PHE A 45 -8.80 2.25 1.24
N PHE A 46 -9.82 1.97 2.05
CA PHE A 46 -11.16 2.44 1.75
C PHE A 46 -11.20 3.97 1.62
N GLY A 47 -10.58 4.70 2.55
CA GLY A 47 -10.52 6.15 2.52
C GLY A 47 -9.84 6.69 1.26
N LEU A 48 -8.74 6.07 0.81
CA LEU A 48 -8.07 6.46 -0.43
C LEU A 48 -8.94 6.27 -1.69
N MET A 49 -9.81 5.24 -1.70
CA MET A 49 -10.74 4.95 -2.79
C MET A 49 -12.00 5.82 -2.75
N PHE A 50 -12.54 6.06 -1.56
CA PHE A 50 -13.78 6.81 -1.31
C PHE A 50 -13.51 8.27 -0.90
N GLY A 51 -12.31 8.79 -1.20
CA GLY A 51 -11.81 10.06 -0.67
C GLY A 51 -12.63 11.27 -1.11
N ASP A 52 -13.60 11.65 -0.30
CA ASP A 52 -14.44 12.84 -0.41
C ASP A 52 -14.78 13.30 1.01
N VAL A 53 -14.58 14.59 1.30
CA VAL A 53 -14.83 15.16 2.63
C VAL A 53 -16.31 15.06 3.00
N GLY A 54 -17.20 15.42 2.07
CA GLY A 54 -18.63 15.47 2.29
C GLY A 54 -19.22 14.08 2.54
N HIS A 55 -18.96 13.15 1.63
CA HIS A 55 -19.42 11.77 1.79
C HIS A 55 -18.78 11.07 2.99
N GLY A 56 -17.50 11.32 3.27
CA GLY A 56 -16.82 10.83 4.46
C GLY A 56 -17.47 11.33 5.76
N LEU A 57 -17.80 12.63 5.84
CA LEU A 57 -18.45 13.21 7.02
C LEU A 57 -19.86 12.64 7.25
N LEU A 58 -20.63 12.37 6.19
CA LEU A 58 -21.92 11.68 6.30
C LEU A 58 -21.76 10.26 6.87
N LEU A 59 -20.74 9.53 6.42
CA LEU A 59 -20.44 8.18 6.93
C LEU A 59 -19.99 8.22 8.40
N VAL A 60 -19.20 9.24 8.79
CA VAL A 60 -18.83 9.49 10.20
C VAL A 60 -20.08 9.80 11.03
N ALA A 61 -20.95 10.69 10.57
CA ALA A 61 -22.17 11.04 11.30
C ALA A 61 -23.09 9.82 11.49
N PHE A 62 -23.27 9.02 10.44
CA PHE A 62 -24.05 7.79 10.47
C PHE A 62 -23.47 6.78 11.48
N SER A 63 -22.19 6.44 11.36
CA SER A 63 -21.52 5.49 12.25
C SER A 63 -21.43 5.97 13.71
N LEU A 64 -21.16 7.27 13.92
CA LEU A 64 -21.13 7.87 15.25
C LEU A 64 -22.49 7.77 15.95
N SER A 65 -23.60 7.87 15.21
CA SER A 65 -24.94 7.70 15.78
C SER A 65 -25.16 6.32 16.41
N TYR A 66 -24.59 5.25 15.83
CA TYR A 66 -24.61 3.89 16.39
C TYR A 66 -23.69 3.75 17.61
N VAL A 67 -22.52 4.37 17.57
CA VAL A 67 -21.55 4.33 18.68
C VAL A 67 -22.09 5.09 19.90
N LEU A 68 -22.69 6.27 19.72
CA LEU A 68 -23.26 7.05 20.83
C LEU A 68 -24.49 6.37 21.45
N ARG A 69 -25.27 5.64 20.65
CA ARG A 69 -26.50 4.95 21.11
C ARG A 69 -26.26 3.46 21.40
N GLU A 70 -25.04 3.06 21.72
CA GLU A 70 -24.65 1.65 21.87
C GLU A 70 -25.55 0.90 22.87
N ARG A 71 -25.92 1.53 24.00
CA ARG A 71 -26.78 0.90 25.02
C ARG A 71 -28.19 0.59 24.51
N THR A 72 -28.74 1.45 23.67
CA THR A 72 -30.09 1.28 23.12
C THR A 72 -30.11 0.17 22.08
N PHE A 73 -29.10 0.14 21.20
CA PHE A 73 -28.98 -0.89 20.17
C PHE A 73 -28.64 -2.27 20.74
N LYS A 74 -27.79 -2.35 21.78
CA LYS A 74 -27.56 -3.62 22.52
C LYS A 74 -28.85 -4.23 23.06
N ARG A 75 -29.79 -3.43 23.56
CA ARG A 75 -31.09 -3.92 24.05
C ARG A 75 -32.03 -4.36 22.93
N ARG A 76 -31.86 -3.78 21.74
CA ARG A 76 -32.72 -4.04 20.58
C ARG A 76 -32.15 -5.10 19.64
N GLU A 77 -30.95 -5.61 19.90
CA GLU A 77 -30.23 -6.57 19.03
C GLU A 77 -31.08 -7.78 18.64
N ALA A 78 -31.77 -8.40 19.60
CA ALA A 78 -32.64 -9.55 19.34
C ALA A 78 -33.88 -9.25 18.50
N SER A 79 -34.27 -7.97 18.34
CA SER A 79 -35.42 -7.54 17.53
C SER A 79 -35.04 -6.76 16.27
N MET A 80 -33.74 -6.63 15.96
CA MET A 80 -33.26 -5.97 14.75
C MET A 80 -33.32 -6.92 13.55
N SER A 81 -33.68 -6.36 12.39
CA SER A 81 -33.58 -7.08 11.12
C SER A 81 -32.13 -7.37 10.74
N GLU A 82 -31.87 -8.39 9.92
CA GLU A 82 -30.50 -8.74 9.49
C GLU A 82 -29.77 -7.55 8.84
N LEU A 83 -30.49 -6.73 8.05
CA LEU A 83 -29.94 -5.54 7.41
C LEU A 83 -29.43 -4.50 8.43
N GLU A 84 -30.12 -4.35 9.57
CA GLU A 84 -29.72 -3.44 10.65
C GLU A 84 -28.56 -3.99 11.48
N GLN A 85 -28.39 -5.32 11.52
CA GLN A 85 -27.33 -5.98 12.28
C GLN A 85 -25.95 -5.77 11.64
N TYR A 86 -25.84 -5.71 10.32
CA TYR A 86 -24.55 -5.47 9.64
C TYR A 86 -23.85 -4.16 10.06
N PRO A 87 -24.47 -2.96 9.96
CA PRO A 87 -23.84 -1.72 10.40
C PRO A 87 -23.67 -1.65 11.93
N TRP A 88 -24.51 -2.35 12.70
CA TRP A 88 -24.37 -2.44 14.14
C TRP A 88 -23.10 -3.18 14.59
N HIS A 89 -22.84 -4.36 14.03
CA HIS A 89 -21.64 -5.14 14.29
C HIS A 89 -20.39 -4.42 13.73
N GLY A 90 -20.52 -3.81 12.54
CA GLY A 90 -19.44 -3.07 11.87
C GLY A 90 -19.24 -1.61 12.31
N ARG A 91 -19.87 -1.14 13.39
CA ARG A 91 -19.90 0.30 13.73
C ARG A 91 -18.52 0.97 13.82
N TYR A 92 -17.53 0.28 14.40
CA TYR A 92 -16.16 0.81 14.50
C TYR A 92 -15.42 0.78 13.16
N VAL A 93 -15.71 -0.21 12.31
CA VAL A 93 -15.17 -0.30 10.95
C VAL A 93 -15.66 0.88 10.12
N LEU A 94 -16.98 1.12 10.13
CA LEU A 94 -17.61 2.25 9.42
C LEU A 94 -17.11 3.61 9.93
N LEU A 95 -16.90 3.74 11.24
CA LEU A 95 -16.39 4.97 11.83
C LEU A 95 -14.96 5.28 11.36
N LEU A 96 -14.05 4.29 11.44
CA LEU A 96 -12.68 4.47 10.95
C LEU A 96 -12.65 4.72 9.43
N MET A 97 -13.49 4.02 8.67
CA MET A 97 -13.63 4.24 7.22
C MET A 97 -14.06 5.66 6.88
N GLY A 98 -15.05 6.20 7.60
CA GLY A 98 -15.49 7.58 7.45
C GLY A 98 -14.39 8.58 7.78
N ILE A 99 -13.68 8.40 8.91
CA ILE A 99 -12.57 9.29 9.31
C ILE A 99 -11.45 9.28 8.25
N CYS A 100 -11.05 8.10 7.78
CA CYS A 100 -10.04 7.96 6.74
C CYS A 100 -10.49 8.55 5.40
N ALA A 101 -11.77 8.38 5.03
CA ALA A 101 -12.34 8.98 3.82
C ALA A 101 -12.37 10.50 3.88
N THR A 102 -12.74 11.09 5.03
CA THR A 102 -12.67 12.54 5.24
C THR A 102 -11.23 13.04 5.16
N TYR A 103 -10.27 12.34 5.79
CA TYR A 103 -8.84 12.68 5.70
C TYR A 103 -8.31 12.61 4.26
N ALA A 104 -8.64 11.56 3.52
CA ALA A 104 -8.25 11.41 2.12
C ALA A 104 -8.94 12.44 1.20
N GLY A 105 -10.21 12.76 1.44
CA GLY A 105 -10.93 13.82 0.74
C GLY A 105 -10.29 15.20 0.96
N LEU A 106 -9.82 15.48 2.17
CA LEU A 106 -9.07 16.69 2.49
C LEU A 106 -7.71 16.72 1.76
N LEU A 107 -7.02 15.58 1.65
CA LEU A 107 -5.80 15.46 0.83
C LEU A 107 -6.05 15.65 -0.67
N TYR A 108 -7.18 15.16 -1.18
CA TYR A 108 -7.58 15.38 -2.58
C TYR A 108 -8.17 16.76 -2.83
N ASN A 109 -8.49 17.50 -1.75
CA ASN A 109 -9.16 18.79 -1.79
C ASN A 109 -10.48 18.74 -2.60
N ASP A 110 -11.32 17.76 -2.26
CA ASP A 110 -12.61 17.53 -2.91
C ASP A 110 -13.71 17.25 -1.88
N ALA A 111 -14.79 18.02 -1.95
CA ALA A 111 -15.99 17.87 -1.16
C ALA A 111 -17.23 18.03 -2.03
N PHE A 112 -17.99 16.96 -2.21
CA PHE A 112 -19.16 16.94 -3.10
C PHE A 112 -18.86 17.43 -4.53
N GLY A 113 -17.62 17.28 -5.00
CA GLY A 113 -17.19 17.77 -6.31
C GLY A 113 -16.79 19.25 -6.33
N ILE A 114 -16.54 19.87 -5.17
CA ILE A 114 -16.09 21.26 -5.05
C ILE A 114 -14.77 21.29 -4.28
N SER A 115 -13.81 22.09 -4.76
CA SER A 115 -12.53 22.29 -4.08
C SER A 115 -12.53 23.51 -3.14
N PHE A 116 -11.77 23.44 -2.06
CA PHE A 116 -11.65 24.53 -1.08
C PHE A 116 -10.32 25.27 -1.22
N ASP A 117 -10.34 26.60 -1.27
CA ASP A 117 -9.13 27.42 -1.16
C ASP A 117 -8.85 27.78 0.30
N LEU A 118 -8.07 26.93 0.99
CA LEU A 118 -7.76 27.09 2.43
C LEU A 118 -6.51 27.93 2.68
N PHE A 119 -5.52 27.88 1.78
CA PHE A 119 -4.18 28.45 1.99
C PHE A 119 -3.72 29.42 0.89
N GLY A 120 -4.59 29.71 -0.08
CA GLY A 120 -4.27 30.46 -1.28
C GLY A 120 -3.49 29.59 -2.28
N SER A 121 -3.96 29.56 -3.53
CA SER A 121 -3.30 28.81 -4.60
C SER A 121 -1.84 29.24 -4.83
N ALA A 122 -0.99 28.28 -5.19
CA ALA A 122 0.38 28.51 -5.63
C ALA A 122 0.49 28.82 -7.14
N TRP A 123 -0.64 28.83 -7.85
CA TRP A 123 -0.72 29.16 -9.27
C TRP A 123 -1.23 30.58 -9.46
N ALA A 124 -0.49 31.37 -10.22
CA ALA A 124 -0.88 32.72 -10.59
C ALA A 124 -1.10 32.81 -12.11
N PRO A 125 -2.04 33.66 -12.58
CA PRO A 125 -2.17 33.94 -14.00
C PRO A 125 -0.88 34.57 -14.53
N ASP A 126 -0.38 34.08 -15.67
CA ASP A 126 0.84 34.59 -16.27
C ASP A 126 0.73 36.10 -16.53
N PRO A 127 1.65 36.93 -15.99
CA PRO A 127 1.66 38.37 -16.24
C PRO A 127 1.66 38.73 -17.73
N ALA A 128 2.23 37.88 -18.59
CA ALA A 128 2.30 38.07 -20.04
C ALA A 128 0.97 37.78 -20.77
N ALA A 129 0.04 37.07 -20.13
CA ALA A 129 -1.26 36.69 -20.71
C ALA A 129 -2.45 37.48 -20.14
N ARG A 130 -2.19 38.55 -19.37
CA ARG A 130 -3.24 39.43 -18.82
C ARG A 130 -4.04 40.08 -19.95
N GLY A 131 -5.29 39.67 -20.13
CA GLY A 131 -6.23 40.21 -21.12
C GLY A 131 -6.62 39.25 -22.24
N VAL A 132 -6.03 38.05 -22.31
CA VAL A 132 -6.43 37.00 -23.26
C VAL A 132 -7.36 36.02 -22.55
N ALA A 133 -8.54 35.76 -23.12
CA ALA A 133 -9.44 34.72 -22.63
C ALA A 133 -8.72 33.36 -22.73
N GLY A 134 -8.48 32.70 -21.59
CA GLY A 134 -7.66 31.48 -21.51
C GLY A 134 -6.20 31.70 -21.11
N ALA A 135 -5.89 32.77 -20.36
CA ALA A 135 -4.56 33.02 -19.82
C ALA A 135 -3.98 31.77 -19.13
N SER A 136 -2.80 31.34 -19.59
CA SER A 136 -2.07 30.23 -19.00
C SER A 136 -1.71 30.55 -17.55
N MET A 137 -1.98 29.61 -16.63
CA MET A 137 -1.55 29.70 -15.25
C MET A 137 -0.08 29.28 -15.14
N ARG A 138 0.75 30.09 -14.48
CA ARG A 138 2.14 29.75 -14.19
C ARG A 138 2.28 29.42 -12.72
N LYS A 139 2.92 28.29 -12.42
CA LYS A 139 3.29 27.94 -11.04
C LYS A 139 4.45 28.83 -10.60
N ASP A 140 4.35 29.41 -9.41
CA ASP A 140 5.50 30.05 -8.79
C ASP A 140 6.49 28.95 -8.33
N PRO A 141 7.76 28.96 -8.81
CA PRO A 141 8.72 27.87 -8.51
C PRO A 141 8.97 27.65 -7.01
N LEU A 142 8.82 28.71 -6.21
CA LEU A 142 9.10 28.73 -4.78
C LEU A 142 7.88 28.40 -3.90
N ARG A 143 6.68 28.28 -4.48
CA ARG A 143 5.44 28.09 -3.72
C ARG A 143 4.84 26.72 -4.02
N THR A 144 4.71 25.91 -2.97
CA THR A 144 3.99 24.63 -2.98
C THR A 144 2.78 24.75 -2.08
N TYR A 145 1.63 24.21 -2.51
CA TYR A 145 0.45 24.18 -1.66
C TYR A 145 0.73 23.34 -0.40
N PRO A 146 0.47 23.86 0.81
CA PRO A 146 0.97 23.27 2.04
C PRO A 146 0.28 21.95 2.41
N PHE A 147 -0.98 21.74 1.98
CA PHE A 147 -1.74 20.56 2.38
C PHE A 147 -2.73 20.11 1.30
N GLY A 148 -2.52 18.93 0.73
CA GLY A 148 -3.39 18.35 -0.29
C GLY A 148 -3.13 18.88 -1.70
N LEU A 149 -4.14 18.76 -2.57
CA LEU A 149 -4.08 19.25 -3.96
C LEU A 149 -4.45 20.74 -4.04
N ASP A 150 -3.73 21.46 -4.90
CA ASP A 150 -3.96 22.89 -5.12
C ASP A 150 -5.35 23.12 -5.75
N PRO A 151 -6.17 24.05 -5.21
CA PRO A 151 -7.50 24.36 -5.75
C PRO A 151 -7.50 24.80 -7.21
N ALA A 152 -6.40 25.40 -7.71
CA ALA A 152 -6.31 25.88 -9.09
C ALA A 152 -6.38 24.75 -10.14
N TRP A 153 -6.18 23.49 -9.73
CA TRP A 153 -6.40 22.35 -10.63
C TRP A 153 -7.88 22.09 -10.90
N HIS A 154 -8.79 22.55 -10.03
CA HIS A 154 -10.21 22.37 -10.17
C HIS A 154 -10.75 23.18 -11.36
N GLY A 155 -11.33 22.51 -12.37
CA GLY A 155 -11.84 23.14 -13.58
C GLY A 155 -10.77 23.43 -14.65
N SER A 156 -9.53 23.00 -14.44
CA SER A 156 -8.49 23.07 -15.47
C SER A 156 -8.69 21.98 -16.56
N PRO A 157 -8.40 22.26 -17.84
CA PRO A 157 -8.61 21.29 -18.92
C PRO A 157 -7.70 20.04 -18.79
N ASN A 158 -6.59 20.16 -18.06
CA ASN A 158 -5.61 19.09 -17.84
C ASN A 158 -5.69 18.46 -16.43
N GLN A 159 -6.70 18.80 -15.63
CA GLN A 159 -6.92 18.24 -14.28
C GLN A 159 -6.87 16.72 -14.26
N LEU A 160 -7.60 16.08 -15.19
CA LEU A 160 -7.71 14.63 -15.25
C LEU A 160 -6.37 13.96 -15.50
N SER A 161 -5.54 14.52 -16.38
CA SER A 161 -4.21 13.97 -16.68
C SER A 161 -3.28 14.03 -15.47
N PHE A 162 -3.30 15.15 -14.74
CA PHE A 162 -2.52 15.35 -13.52
C PHE A 162 -2.98 14.43 -12.38
N VAL A 163 -4.27 14.44 -12.06
CA VAL A 163 -4.85 13.64 -10.96
C VAL A 163 -4.73 12.14 -11.24
N ASN A 164 -4.93 11.69 -12.48
CA ASN A 164 -4.76 10.27 -12.82
C ASN A 164 -3.30 9.84 -12.68
N SER A 165 -2.36 10.66 -13.13
CA SER A 165 -0.92 10.38 -12.97
C SER A 165 -0.50 10.36 -11.50
N TYR A 166 -1.05 11.25 -10.68
CA TYR A 166 -0.83 11.28 -9.24
C TYR A 166 -1.39 10.03 -8.55
N LYS A 167 -2.68 9.74 -8.76
CA LYS A 167 -3.38 8.60 -8.14
C LYS A 167 -2.74 7.27 -8.54
N MET A 168 -2.36 7.08 -9.80
CA MET A 168 -1.67 5.86 -10.23
C MET A 168 -0.36 5.64 -9.48
N LYS A 169 0.49 6.67 -9.38
CA LYS A 169 1.77 6.56 -8.67
C LYS A 169 1.57 6.33 -7.17
N LEU A 170 0.59 7.03 -6.56
CA LEU A 170 0.23 6.86 -5.17
C LEU A 170 -0.23 5.42 -4.87
N SER A 171 -1.08 4.84 -5.74
CA SER A 171 -1.52 3.44 -5.63
C SER A 171 -0.37 2.45 -5.70
N ILE A 172 0.61 2.69 -6.57
CA ILE A 172 1.82 1.83 -6.65
C ILE A 172 2.61 1.92 -5.34
N VAL A 173 2.85 3.12 -4.81
CA VAL A 173 3.61 3.32 -3.57
C VAL A 173 2.94 2.60 -2.39
N PHE A 174 1.64 2.81 -2.18
CA PHE A 174 0.92 2.14 -1.09
C PHE A 174 0.80 0.63 -1.29
N GLY A 175 0.61 0.17 -2.53
CA GLY A 175 0.55 -1.26 -2.84
C GLY A 175 1.87 -1.98 -2.51
N VAL A 176 3.00 -1.40 -2.89
CA VAL A 176 4.33 -1.96 -2.57
C VAL A 176 4.60 -1.92 -1.07
N ALA A 177 4.19 -0.85 -0.37
CA ALA A 177 4.30 -0.77 1.08
C ALA A 177 3.46 -1.87 1.78
N GLN A 178 2.22 -2.10 1.34
CA GLN A 178 1.35 -3.14 1.89
C GLN A 178 1.89 -4.55 1.64
N MET A 179 2.37 -4.83 0.42
CA MET A 179 3.00 -6.12 0.12
C MET A 179 4.27 -6.33 0.96
N SER A 180 5.07 -5.28 1.17
CA SER A 180 6.26 -5.34 2.04
C SER A 180 5.88 -5.62 3.50
N LEU A 181 4.79 -5.04 4.00
CA LEU A 181 4.24 -5.36 5.32
C LEU A 181 3.80 -6.83 5.42
N GLY A 182 3.17 -7.37 4.37
CA GLY A 182 2.82 -8.80 4.30
C GLY A 182 4.03 -9.73 4.41
N VAL A 183 5.11 -9.43 3.68
CA VAL A 183 6.39 -10.18 3.80
C VAL A 183 7.01 -9.99 5.19
N GLY A 184 6.87 -8.81 5.80
CA GLY A 184 7.27 -8.55 7.18
C GLY A 184 6.53 -9.42 8.21
N CYS A 185 5.22 -9.64 8.03
CA CYS A 185 4.45 -10.58 8.85
C CYS A 185 4.93 -12.02 8.66
N ALA A 186 5.25 -12.42 7.43
CA ALA A 186 5.83 -13.74 7.16
C ALA A 186 7.19 -13.93 7.86
N LEU A 187 8.03 -12.89 7.88
CA LEU A 187 9.29 -12.88 8.62
C LEU A 187 9.06 -13.05 10.12
N ALA A 188 8.13 -12.30 10.71
CA ALA A 188 7.80 -12.39 12.13
C ALA A 188 7.34 -13.81 12.52
N ASN A 189 6.49 -14.43 11.69
CA ASN A 189 6.05 -15.81 11.87
C ASN A 189 7.20 -16.83 11.78
N ALA A 190 8.11 -16.66 10.82
CA ALA A 190 9.25 -17.55 10.63
C ALA A 190 10.27 -17.43 11.78
N LEU A 191 10.50 -16.21 12.28
CA LEU A 191 11.35 -15.95 13.44
C LEU A 191 10.75 -16.53 14.73
N HIS A 192 9.44 -16.35 14.94
CA HIS A 192 8.73 -16.90 16.10
C HIS A 192 8.81 -18.42 16.17
N ARG A 193 8.56 -19.11 15.04
CA ARG A 193 8.69 -20.57 14.92
C ARG A 193 10.15 -21.07 14.85
N ARG A 194 11.14 -20.16 14.95
CA ARG A 194 12.58 -20.42 14.80
C ARG A 194 12.93 -21.23 13.53
N ALA A 195 12.12 -21.07 12.49
CA ALA A 195 12.25 -21.80 11.23
C ALA A 195 13.25 -21.07 10.31
N TRP A 196 14.54 -21.11 10.67
CA TRP A 196 15.59 -20.41 9.94
C TRP A 196 15.68 -20.79 8.46
N ILE A 197 15.29 -22.01 8.10
CA ILE A 197 15.27 -22.46 6.71
C ILE A 197 14.23 -21.68 5.90
N ASP A 198 13.04 -21.45 6.45
CA ASP A 198 11.99 -20.67 5.78
C ASP A 198 12.40 -19.19 5.67
N VAL A 199 13.09 -18.64 6.67
CA VAL A 199 13.63 -17.27 6.61
C VAL A 199 14.59 -17.10 5.42
N TRP A 200 15.57 -18.00 5.29
CA TRP A 200 16.61 -17.89 4.26
C TRP A 200 16.16 -18.34 2.86
N CYS A 201 15.25 -19.32 2.77
CA CYS A 201 14.86 -19.91 1.48
C CYS A 201 13.59 -19.30 0.90
N GLU A 202 12.72 -18.68 1.71
CA GLU A 202 11.42 -18.17 1.26
C GLU A 202 11.31 -16.67 1.48
N VAL A 203 11.41 -16.21 2.73
CA VAL A 203 11.15 -14.81 3.10
C VAL A 203 12.19 -13.86 2.51
N LEU A 204 13.48 -14.19 2.64
CA LEU A 204 14.55 -13.32 2.15
C LEU A 204 14.55 -13.21 0.61
N PRO A 205 14.51 -14.31 -0.18
CA PRO A 205 14.41 -14.21 -1.64
C PRO A 205 13.14 -13.49 -2.10
N GLN A 206 12.01 -13.71 -1.44
CA GLN A 206 10.75 -13.02 -1.73
C GLN A 206 10.87 -11.50 -1.49
N PHE A 207 11.46 -11.08 -0.37
CA PHE A 207 11.69 -9.67 -0.07
C PHE A 207 12.66 -9.02 -1.07
N LEU A 208 13.78 -9.68 -1.38
CA LEU A 208 14.77 -9.17 -2.33
C LEU A 208 14.18 -9.02 -3.74
N LEU A 209 13.42 -10.01 -4.20
CA LEU A 209 12.73 -9.96 -5.49
C LEU A 209 11.72 -8.80 -5.55
N LEU A 210 10.89 -8.66 -4.52
CA LEU A 210 9.90 -7.57 -4.43
C LEU A 210 10.58 -6.19 -4.47
N GLN A 211 11.64 -5.99 -3.68
CA GLN A 211 12.34 -4.70 -3.62
C GLN A 211 13.15 -4.41 -4.88
N ALA A 212 13.76 -5.44 -5.49
CA ALA A 212 14.57 -5.26 -6.70
C ALA A 212 13.74 -4.75 -7.89
N VAL A 213 12.49 -5.18 -8.02
CA VAL A 213 11.60 -4.77 -9.11
C VAL A 213 10.73 -3.59 -8.70
N PHE A 214 9.87 -3.80 -7.71
CA PHE A 214 8.84 -2.82 -7.34
C PHE A 214 9.35 -1.76 -6.37
N GLY A 215 10.28 -2.12 -5.48
CA GLY A 215 10.98 -1.13 -4.64
C GLY A 215 11.78 -0.14 -5.47
N TYR A 216 12.47 -0.60 -6.52
CA TYR A 216 13.14 0.27 -7.48
C TYR A 216 12.18 1.20 -8.23
N LEU A 217 10.99 0.72 -8.61
CA LEU A 217 9.97 1.58 -9.21
C LEU A 217 9.50 2.68 -8.25
N VAL A 218 9.26 2.35 -6.98
CA VAL A 218 8.92 3.33 -5.94
C VAL A 218 10.03 4.36 -5.75
N PHE A 219 11.29 3.90 -5.70
CA PHE A 219 12.45 4.78 -5.67
C PHE A 219 12.50 5.73 -6.88
N ALA A 220 12.24 5.21 -8.09
CA ALA A 220 12.20 6.02 -9.30
C ALA A 220 11.07 7.07 -9.30
N ILE A 221 9.91 6.76 -8.70
CA ILE A 221 8.81 7.71 -8.51
C ILE A 221 9.26 8.87 -7.62
N PHE A 222 9.84 8.58 -6.45
CA PHE A 222 10.29 9.62 -5.52
C PHE A 222 11.43 10.46 -6.08
N LEU A 223 12.41 9.84 -6.75
CA LEU A 223 13.49 10.57 -7.40
C LEU A 223 12.95 11.48 -8.50
N LYS A 224 12.03 10.99 -9.34
CA LYS A 224 11.38 11.80 -10.37
C LYS A 224 10.60 12.99 -9.79
N TRP A 225 10.00 12.83 -8.61
CA TRP A 225 9.32 13.92 -7.90
C TRP A 225 10.28 14.91 -7.23
N ALA A 226 11.48 14.47 -6.84
CA ALA A 226 12.49 15.31 -6.20
C ALA A 226 13.34 16.13 -7.19
N THR A 227 13.47 15.70 -8.44
CA THR A 227 14.26 16.39 -9.47
C THR A 227 13.48 17.48 -10.19
N ASP A 228 14.07 18.67 -10.34
CA ASP A 228 13.53 19.75 -11.17
C ASP A 228 13.99 19.60 -12.63
N TRP A 229 13.13 18.98 -13.44
CA TRP A 229 13.38 18.75 -14.86
C TRP A 229 13.39 20.03 -15.71
N VAL A 230 12.70 21.09 -15.27
CA VAL A 230 12.63 22.36 -16.01
C VAL A 230 13.91 23.16 -15.78
N GLY A 231 14.38 23.25 -14.53
CA GLY A 231 15.63 23.91 -14.18
C GLY A 231 16.87 23.25 -14.78
N GLU A 232 16.88 21.92 -14.90
CA GLU A 232 18.00 21.17 -15.52
C GLU A 232 17.94 21.12 -17.06
N ALA A 233 16.87 21.64 -17.69
CA ALA A 233 16.62 21.54 -19.13
C ALA A 233 16.70 20.10 -19.68
N ARG A 234 16.32 19.11 -18.86
CA ARG A 234 16.31 17.67 -19.21
C ARG A 234 14.89 17.19 -19.40
N ARG A 235 14.67 16.26 -20.34
CA ARG A 235 13.35 15.66 -20.53
C ARG A 235 13.08 14.64 -19.41
N PRO A 236 11.90 14.69 -18.75
CA PRO A 236 11.56 13.73 -17.70
C PRO A 236 11.25 12.36 -18.31
N PRO A 237 11.97 11.29 -17.93
CA PRO A 237 11.79 9.97 -18.53
C PRO A 237 10.43 9.34 -18.13
N SER A 238 9.86 8.52 -19.01
CA SER A 238 8.64 7.76 -18.72
C SER A 238 8.95 6.57 -17.81
N LEU A 239 8.28 6.49 -16.66
CA LEU A 239 8.47 5.40 -15.70
C LEU A 239 7.95 4.05 -16.23
N ILE A 240 6.93 4.06 -17.09
CA ILE A 240 6.40 2.84 -17.71
C ILE A 240 7.43 2.29 -18.70
N THR A 241 7.97 3.15 -19.57
CA THR A 241 9.00 2.76 -20.54
C THR A 241 10.27 2.28 -19.82
N LEU A 242 10.63 2.94 -18.72
CA LEU A 242 11.74 2.51 -17.85
C LEU A 242 11.51 1.11 -17.30
N LEU A 243 10.31 0.79 -16.82
CA LEU A 243 9.97 -0.55 -16.30
C LEU A 243 9.92 -1.61 -17.40
N ILE A 244 9.42 -1.27 -18.60
CA ILE A 244 9.42 -2.20 -19.75
C ILE A 244 10.85 -2.51 -20.19
N ASN A 245 11.67 -1.47 -20.37
CA ASN A 245 13.06 -1.62 -20.80
C ASN A 245 13.94 -2.30 -19.74
N PHE A 246 13.60 -2.15 -18.46
CA PHE A 246 14.26 -2.86 -17.36
C PHE A 246 14.28 -4.38 -17.58
N PHE A 247 13.21 -4.96 -18.14
CA PHE A 247 13.16 -6.39 -18.48
C PHE A 247 13.51 -6.70 -19.94
N MET A 248 13.10 -5.86 -20.89
CA MET A 248 13.20 -6.16 -22.32
C MET A 248 14.55 -5.80 -22.95
N ARG A 249 15.26 -4.81 -22.41
CA ARG A 249 16.54 -4.30 -22.94
C ARG A 249 17.50 -3.95 -21.79
N PRO A 250 18.04 -4.96 -21.08
CA PRO A 250 18.88 -4.72 -19.92
C PRO A 250 20.18 -3.98 -20.28
N GLY A 251 20.51 -2.94 -19.52
CA GLY A 251 21.75 -2.18 -19.67
C GLY A 251 21.69 -0.98 -20.63
N LEU A 252 20.57 -0.74 -21.29
CA LEU A 252 20.34 0.45 -22.11
C LEU A 252 19.40 1.41 -21.36
N THR A 253 19.85 2.65 -21.17
CA THR A 253 18.99 3.72 -20.67
C THR A 253 18.04 4.19 -21.77
N PRO A 254 16.78 4.55 -21.44
CA PRO A 254 15.85 5.08 -22.43
C PRO A 254 16.43 6.30 -23.17
N ASP A 255 16.10 6.44 -24.46
CA ASP A 255 16.51 7.59 -25.29
C ASP A 255 16.01 8.95 -24.72
N ASP A 256 15.01 8.89 -23.83
CA ASP A 256 14.40 10.05 -23.16
C ASP A 256 15.25 10.65 -22.03
N GLY A 257 16.38 10.03 -21.68
CA GLY A 257 17.34 10.51 -20.68
C GLY A 257 17.49 9.61 -19.45
N GLU A 258 18.63 9.74 -18.75
CA GLU A 258 18.91 9.03 -17.51
C GLU A 258 18.24 9.70 -16.30
N LEU A 259 17.71 8.89 -15.39
CA LEU A 259 17.14 9.35 -14.12
C LEU A 259 18.22 9.76 -13.12
N PHE A 260 19.37 9.07 -13.14
CA PHE A 260 20.56 9.38 -12.38
C PHE A 260 21.79 8.73 -13.03
N ALA A 261 22.97 9.26 -12.73
CA ALA A 261 24.23 8.75 -13.27
C ALA A 261 24.47 7.30 -12.86
N GLY A 262 24.69 6.42 -13.85
CA GLY A 262 24.95 5.00 -13.61
C GLY A 262 23.70 4.13 -13.44
N GLN A 263 22.52 4.63 -13.84
CA GLN A 263 21.26 3.89 -13.84
C GLN A 263 21.37 2.50 -14.49
N ALA A 264 22.03 2.39 -15.65
CA ALA A 264 22.19 1.12 -16.36
C ALA A 264 22.85 0.02 -15.50
N ARG A 265 23.89 0.39 -14.72
CA ARG A 265 24.62 -0.54 -13.84
C ARG A 265 23.74 -1.02 -12.69
N VAL A 266 23.00 -0.10 -12.07
CA VAL A 266 22.07 -0.43 -10.97
C VAL A 266 20.95 -1.33 -11.47
N GLN A 267 20.36 -1.02 -12.63
CA GLN A 267 19.30 -1.83 -13.21
C GLN A 267 19.77 -3.25 -13.54
N LEU A 268 20.96 -3.39 -14.12
CA LEU A 268 21.54 -4.69 -14.42
C LEU A 268 21.81 -5.50 -13.14
N ALA A 269 22.34 -4.86 -12.09
CA ALA A 269 22.59 -5.50 -10.80
C ALA A 269 21.28 -5.98 -10.13
N LEU A 270 20.23 -5.15 -10.15
CA LEU A 270 18.93 -5.51 -9.60
C LEU A 270 18.24 -6.61 -10.40
N LEU A 271 18.35 -6.60 -11.73
CA LEU A 271 17.82 -7.66 -12.58
C LEU A 271 18.55 -8.99 -12.36
N ALA A 272 19.88 -8.96 -12.25
CA ALA A 272 20.67 -10.14 -11.92
C ALA A 272 20.30 -10.71 -10.54
N LEU A 273 20.12 -9.84 -9.54
CA LEU A 273 19.64 -10.23 -8.21
C LEU A 273 18.26 -10.90 -8.29
N ALA A 274 17.32 -10.28 -8.99
CA ALA A 274 15.97 -10.83 -9.20
C ALA A 274 16.01 -12.20 -9.89
N ALA A 275 16.84 -12.34 -10.94
CA ALA A 275 17.02 -13.59 -11.66
C ALA A 275 17.60 -14.71 -10.80
N VAL A 276 18.47 -14.40 -9.83
CA VAL A 276 19.03 -15.36 -8.86
C VAL A 276 18.01 -15.75 -7.78
N CYS A 277 17.13 -14.82 -7.37
CA CYS A 277 16.12 -15.09 -6.33
C CYS A 277 15.10 -16.16 -6.75
N VAL A 278 14.76 -16.25 -8.05
CA VAL A 278 13.81 -17.24 -8.56
C VAL A 278 14.29 -18.70 -8.37
N PRO A 279 15.47 -19.13 -8.87
CA PRO A 279 15.97 -20.47 -8.64
C PRO A 279 16.32 -20.71 -7.17
N TRP A 280 16.75 -19.67 -6.42
CA TRP A 280 16.98 -19.78 -4.99
C TRP A 280 15.70 -20.23 -4.27
N MET A 281 14.58 -19.55 -4.48
CA MET A 281 13.31 -19.89 -3.83
C MET A 281 12.80 -21.29 -4.20
N LEU A 282 12.93 -21.66 -5.48
CA LEU A 282 12.43 -22.93 -6.00
C LEU A 282 13.26 -24.14 -5.53
N ALA A 283 14.59 -24.03 -5.55
CA ALA A 283 15.48 -25.17 -5.31
C ALA A 283 15.96 -25.29 -3.86
N ALA A 284 16.12 -24.18 -3.13
CA ALA A 284 16.74 -24.23 -1.82
C ALA A 284 15.88 -24.92 -0.76
N LYS A 285 14.56 -24.71 -0.77
CA LYS A 285 13.64 -25.35 0.17
C LYS A 285 13.57 -26.88 0.02
N PRO A 286 13.27 -27.46 -1.16
CA PRO A 286 13.26 -28.92 -1.31
C PRO A 286 14.64 -29.54 -1.07
N TYR A 287 15.73 -28.87 -1.44
CA TYR A 287 17.09 -29.35 -1.15
C TYR A 287 17.40 -29.38 0.36
N ALA A 288 17.05 -28.31 1.09
CA ALA A 288 17.23 -28.24 2.54
C ALA A 288 16.42 -29.32 3.27
N MET A 289 15.15 -29.51 2.86
CA MET A 289 14.29 -30.56 3.41
C MET A 289 14.80 -31.97 3.07
N HIS A 290 15.27 -32.21 1.85
CA HIS A 290 15.86 -33.48 1.46
C HIS A 290 17.11 -33.81 2.28
N ARG A 291 17.97 -32.82 2.56
CA ARG A 291 19.16 -32.98 3.40
C ARG A 291 18.80 -33.28 4.86
N GLN A 292 17.76 -32.65 5.40
CA GLN A 292 17.26 -32.96 6.75
C GLN A 292 16.67 -34.37 6.83
N ALA A 293 15.88 -34.78 5.84
CA ALA A 293 15.32 -36.13 5.76
C ALA A 293 16.41 -37.22 5.67
N ARG A 294 17.49 -36.98 4.92
CA ARG A 294 18.64 -37.90 4.86
C ARG A 294 19.40 -37.98 6.19
N ARG A 295 19.55 -36.87 6.92
CA ARG A 295 20.18 -36.86 8.25
C ARG A 295 19.34 -37.61 9.29
N GLN A 296 18.01 -37.49 9.24
CA GLN A 296 17.12 -38.24 10.14
C GLN A 296 17.12 -39.75 9.85
N ARG A 297 17.16 -40.16 8.57
CA ARG A 297 17.27 -41.58 8.20
C ARG A 297 18.58 -42.21 8.69
N GLY A 298 19.71 -41.51 8.58
CA GLY A 298 20.99 -42.01 9.08
C GLY A 298 21.03 -42.27 10.58
N TYR A 299 20.33 -41.45 11.39
CA TYR A 299 20.28 -41.62 12.84
C TYR A 299 19.41 -42.83 13.27
N SER A 300 18.31 -43.08 12.56
CA SER A 300 17.43 -44.23 12.82
C SER A 300 18.01 -45.59 12.39
N ASP A 301 19.02 -45.60 11.53
CA ASP A 301 19.75 -46.81 11.12
C ASP A 301 20.88 -47.12 12.12
N ASP A 302 21.53 -46.11 12.70
CA ASP A 302 22.52 -46.27 13.80
C ASP A 302 21.86 -46.73 15.11
N GLU A 303 20.69 -46.20 15.49
CA GLU A 303 19.93 -46.65 16.68
C GLU A 303 19.38 -48.09 16.55
N ARG A 304 19.32 -48.65 15.34
CA ARG A 304 18.93 -50.05 15.12
C ARG A 304 20.11 -51.03 15.12
N CYS A 305 21.35 -50.52 15.03
CA CYS A 305 22.57 -51.33 14.99
C CYS A 305 23.34 -51.36 16.33
N GLY A 306 22.88 -50.65 17.37
CA GLY A 306 23.38 -50.72 18.74
C GLY A 306 22.44 -51.48 19.66
#